data_AF-A0A524KWY5-F1
#
_entry.id   AF-A0A524KWY5-F1
#
_cell.length_a   1.000
_cell.length_b   1.000
_cell.length_c   1.000
_cell.angle_alpha   90.00
_cell.angle_beta   90.00
_cell.angle_gamma   90.00
#
_symmetry.space_group_name_H-M   'P 1'
#
loop_
_entity.id
_entity.type
_entity.pdbx_description
1 polymer ?
#
loop_
_entity_poly.entity_id
_entity_poly.type
_entity_poly.pdbx_seq_one_letter_code
_entity_poly.pdbx_strand_id
1 'polypeptide(L)' 'VMEVPCCSGLPYIIKKGMERAGKTVPMETVVISTRGEILEQCQETP' A
#
# COMPACT_ATOMS: atom_id res chain seq x y z
N VAL A 1 -3.32 -5.21 8.57
CA VAL A 1 -2.92 -6.55 8.04
C VAL A 1 -3.68 -6.73 6.73
N MET A 2 -3.02 -6.93 5.59
CA MET A 2 -3.71 -7.13 4.31
C MET A 2 -4.58 -8.40 4.37
N GLU A 3 -5.83 -8.36 3.89
CA GLU A 3 -6.70 -9.56 3.87
C GLU A 3 -6.06 -10.72 3.10
N VAL A 4 -5.26 -10.38 2.08
CA VAL A 4 -4.40 -11.33 1.38
C VAL A 4 -2.96 -11.16 1.87
N PRO A 5 -2.49 -12.01 2.80
CA PRO A 5 -1.18 -11.84 3.42
C PRO A 5 -0.02 -11.97 2.43
N CYS A 6 -0.20 -12.67 1.29
CA CYS A 6 0.83 -12.80 0.25
C CYS A 6 1.02 -11.53 -0.60
N CYS A 7 0.07 -10.59 -0.60
CA CYS A 7 0.17 -9.33 -1.34
C CYS A 7 0.85 -8.21 -0.54
N SER A 8 1.14 -8.44 0.75
CA SER A 8 1.76 -7.47 1.66
C SER A 8 3.13 -6.96 1.20
N GLY A 9 3.80 -7.68 0.29
CA GLY A 9 5.06 -7.24 -0.31
C GLY A 9 4.94 -6.15 -1.38
N LEU A 10 3.76 -5.98 -2.00
CA LEU A 10 3.54 -4.98 -3.05
C LEU A 10 3.78 -3.53 -2.59
N PRO A 11 3.19 -3.04 -1.48
CA PRO A 11 3.48 -1.69 -0.99
C PRO A 11 4.95 -1.50 -0.61
N TYR A 12 5.61 -2.54 -0.10
CA TYR A 12 7.04 -2.49 0.23
C TYR A 12 7.93 -2.30 -1.02
N ILE A 13 7.61 -2.98 -2.13
CA ILE A 13 8.32 -2.82 -3.40
C ILE A 13 8.13 -1.40 -3.93
N ILE A 14 6.92 -0.84 -3.85
CA ILE A 14 6.63 0.53 -4.27
C ILE A 14 7.43 1.53 -3.42
N LYS A 15 7.43 1.38 -2.09
CA LYS A 15 8.21 2.22 -1.18
C LYS A 15 9.70 2.21 -1.52
N LYS A 16 10.28 1.01 -1.73
CA LYS A 16 11.69 0.86 -2.15
C LYS A 16 11.95 1.43 -3.54
N GLY A 17 10.99 1.36 -4.45
CA GLY A 17 11.04 1.98 -5.77
C GLY A 17 11.08 3.51 -5.68
N MET A 18 10.22 4.10 -4.85
CA MET A 18 10.17 5.55 -4.63
C MET A 18 11.44 6.08 -3.94
N GLU A 19 11.94 5.36 -2.92
CA GLU A 19 13.22 5.66 -2.27
C GLU A 19 14.37 5.72 -3.29
N ARG A 20 14.42 4.77 -4.23
CA ARG A 20 15.44 4.74 -5.30
C ARG A 20 15.20 5.77 -6.41
N ALA A 21 13.94 6.09 -6.69
CA ALA A 21 13.57 7.09 -7.69
C ALA A 21 13.83 8.53 -7.22
N GLY A 22 14.05 8.75 -5.92
CA GLY A 22 14.27 10.09 -5.36
C GLY A 22 13.05 11.01 -5.51
N LYS A 23 11.86 10.43 -5.68
CA LYS A 23 10.60 11.16 -5.85
C LYS A 23 9.64 10.79 -4.74
N THR A 24 9.12 11.80 -4.06
CA THR A 24 8.02 11.68 -3.10
C THR A 24 6.70 11.85 -3.85
N VAL A 25 6.10 10.73 -4.24
CA VAL A 25 4.75 10.69 -4.80
C VAL A 25 3.79 10.25 -3.69
N PRO A 26 2.67 10.96 -3.45
CA PRO A 26 1.68 10.52 -2.48
C PRO A 26 1.13 9.15 -2.90
N MET A 27 1.17 8.19 -1.99
CA MET A 27 0.73 6.83 -2.25
C MET A 27 -0.36 6.43 -1.26
N GLU A 28 -1.42 5.83 -1.78
CA GLU A 28 -2.55 5.38 -0.98
C GLU A 28 -2.60 3.85 -1.02
N THR A 29 -2.65 3.24 0.15
CA THR A 29 -2.84 1.80 0.29
C THR A 29 -4.21 1.53 0.91
N VAL A 30 -5.06 0.83 0.17
CA VAL A 30 -6.40 0.43 0.62
C VAL A 30 -6.44 -1.08 0.78
N VAL A 31 -6.87 -1.55 1.95
CA VAL A 31 -7.13 -2.96 2.21
C VAL A 31 -8.63 -3.20 2.02
N ILE A 32 -8.96 -4.01 1.02
CA ILE A 32 -10.34 -4.37 0.65
C ILE A 32 -10.58 -5.83 1.05
N SER A 33 -11.75 -6.10 1.59
CA SER A 33 -12.16 -7.47 1.90
C SER A 33 -12.68 -8.23 0.70
N THR A 34 -12.73 -9.56 0.83
CA THR A 34 -13.37 -10.48 -0.11
C THR A 34 -14.86 -10.20 -0.29
N ARG A 35 -15.48 -9.46 0.64
CA ARG A 35 -16.87 -8.98 0.55
C ARG A 35 -17.00 -7.58 -0.04
N GLY A 36 -15.88 -6.94 -0.41
CA GLY A 36 -15.84 -5.58 -0.97
C GLY A 36 -15.87 -4.47 0.08
N GLU A 37 -15.79 -4.81 1.37
CA GLU A 37 -15.73 -3.84 2.46
C GLU A 37 -14.32 -3.28 2.60
N ILE A 38 -14.18 -1.96 2.78
CA ILE A 38 -12.90 -1.32 3.03
C ILE A 38 -12.53 -1.55 4.49
N LEU A 39 -11.44 -2.26 4.74
CA LEU A 39 -10.98 -2.62 6.07
C LEU A 39 -10.02 -1.59 6.66
N GLU A 40 -9.08 -1.11 5.84
CA GLU A 40 -8.07 -0.12 6.26
C GLU A 40 -7.74 0.80 5.08
N GLN A 41 -7.52 2.09 5.37
CA GLN A 41 -6.99 3.08 4.44
C GLN A 41 -5.78 3.73 5.10
N CYS A 42 -4.59 3.42 4.59
CA CYS A 42 -3.36 4.10 4.99
C CYS A 42 -2.96 5.02 3.85
N GLN A 43 -3.28 6.30 4.01
CA GLN A 43 -2.75 7.36 3.15
C GLN A 43 -1.33 7.66 3.61
N GLU A 44 -0.34 7.07 2.94
CA GLU A 44 1.07 7.41 3.14
C GLU A 44 1.32 8.75 2.41
N THR A 45 0.87 9.82 3.07
CA THR A 45 1.16 11.20 2.71
C THR A 45 2.61 11.50 3.10
N PRO A 46 3.40 12.22 2.27
CA PRO A 46 4.76 12.60 2.62
C PRO A 46 4.86 13.42 3.91
#